data_AF-A0A8J4M4J6-F1
#
_entry.id   AF-A0A8J4M4J6-F1
#
_cell.length_a   1.000
_cell.length_b   1.000
_cell.length_c   1.000
_cell.angle_alpha   90.00
_cell.angle_beta   90.00
_cell.angle_gamma   90.00
#
_symmetry.space_group_name_H-M   'P 1'
#
loop_
_entity.id
_entity.type
_entity.pdbx_description
1 polymer ?
#
loop_
_entity_poly.entity_id
_entity_poly.type
_entity_poly.pdbx_seq_one_letter_code
_entity_poly.pdbx_strand_id
1 'polypeptide(L)'
;MNSAREAATIIRGGSSGVKLLTAYREKALRCAFLLDQAGELSPSKVRDQLGEPKAASILQRNVYGWFVRVKRGVYGLTPEGKQAVLMYLPYLKQMGIAHQESDRED
;
A
#
# COMPACT_ATOMS: atom_id res chain seq x y z
N MET A 1 -27.80 -17.21 13.40
CA MET A 1 -27.66 -15.86 12.84
C MET A 1 -26.33 -15.73 12.12
N ASN A 2 -26.32 -14.98 11.02
CA ASN A 2 -25.48 -15.17 9.82
C ASN A 2 -23.96 -15.19 10.00
N SER A 3 -23.38 -16.31 9.51
CA SER A 3 -22.20 -16.41 8.65
C SER A 3 -21.27 -15.19 8.60
N ALA A 4 -20.26 -15.22 9.47
CA ALA A 4 -18.98 -14.61 9.17
C ALA A 4 -18.41 -15.29 7.91
N ARG A 5 -18.53 -14.62 6.76
CA ARG A 5 -17.87 -15.05 5.53
C ARG A 5 -16.35 -14.92 5.72
N GLU A 6 -15.71 -16.04 5.97
CA GLU A 6 -14.28 -16.25 5.78
C GLU A 6 -13.88 -15.72 4.40
N ALA A 7 -13.11 -14.63 4.37
CA ALA A 7 -12.44 -14.15 3.17
C ALA A 7 -11.23 -15.07 2.88
N ALA A 8 -11.55 -16.31 2.52
CA ALA A 8 -10.59 -17.29 2.01
C ALA A 8 -10.21 -16.93 0.56
N THR A 9 -9.27 -16.00 0.38
CA THR A 9 -8.54 -15.89 -0.89
C THR A 9 -7.33 -16.82 -0.85
N ILE A 10 -7.63 -18.06 -1.19
CA ILE A 10 -6.73 -19.03 -1.81
C ILE A 10 -5.66 -18.38 -2.73
N ILE A 11 -4.41 -18.33 -2.26
CA ILE A 11 -3.25 -18.35 -3.16
C ILE A 11 -2.96 -19.83 -3.44
N ARG A 12 -3.85 -20.50 -4.18
CA ARG A 12 -3.74 -21.93 -4.45
C ARG A 12 -2.82 -22.15 -5.65
N GLY A 13 -1.53 -22.32 -5.37
CA GLY A 13 -0.54 -22.74 -6.35
C GLY A 13 0.87 -22.72 -5.78
N GLY A 14 1.26 -23.79 -5.10
CA GLY A 14 2.67 -24.13 -4.85
C GLY A 14 3.37 -23.33 -3.75
N SER A 15 4.04 -24.05 -2.86
CA SER A 15 4.99 -23.58 -1.86
C SER A 15 5.81 -22.35 -2.34
N SER A 16 5.74 -21.22 -1.62
CA SER A 16 6.50 -19.94 -1.80
C SER A 16 5.76 -18.71 -2.36
N GLY A 17 4.45 -18.56 -2.14
CA GLY A 17 3.62 -17.43 -2.64
C GLY A 17 4.00 -16.01 -2.20
N VAL A 18 5.09 -15.81 -1.44
CA VAL A 18 5.58 -14.49 -0.97
C VAL A 18 6.80 -13.99 -1.78
N LYS A 19 7.35 -14.80 -2.70
CA LYS A 19 8.69 -14.56 -3.27
C LYS A 19 8.76 -13.68 -4.53
N LEU A 20 7.70 -13.03 -4.99
CA LEU A 20 7.73 -12.22 -6.23
C LEU A 20 7.04 -10.86 -6.11
N LEU A 21 7.16 -10.17 -4.98
CA LEU A 21 7.06 -8.71 -5.06
C LEU A 21 8.36 -8.17 -5.66
N THR A 22 8.28 -7.61 -6.86
CA THR A 22 9.41 -6.82 -7.37
C THR A 22 9.59 -5.58 -6.49
N ALA A 23 10.81 -5.06 -6.38
CA ALA A 23 11.11 -3.85 -5.61
C ALA A 23 10.20 -2.66 -6.01
N TYR A 24 9.73 -2.61 -7.26
CA TYR A 24 8.76 -1.61 -7.69
C TYR A 24 7.38 -1.82 -7.06
N ARG A 25 6.87 -3.06 -7.06
CA ARG A 25 5.56 -3.39 -6.49
C ARG A 25 5.53 -3.14 -4.99
N GLU A 26 6.61 -3.46 -4.30
CA GLU A 26 6.74 -3.17 -2.86
C GLU A 26 6.66 -1.68 -2.58
N LYS A 27 7.43 -0.86 -3.31
CA LYS A 27 7.37 0.60 -3.18
C LYS A 27 6.00 1.17 -3.54
N ALA A 28 5.32 0.59 -4.54
CA ALA A 28 3.96 0.97 -4.88
C ALA A 28 2.96 0.65 -3.75
N LEU A 29 3.07 -0.52 -3.13
CA LEU A 29 2.24 -0.87 -1.97
C LEU A 29 2.52 0.03 -0.76
N ARG A 30 3.78 0.40 -0.50
CA ARG A 30 4.14 1.38 0.53
C ARG A 30 3.42 2.71 0.31
N CYS A 31 3.46 3.21 -0.93
CA CYS A 31 2.75 4.44 -1.30
C CYS A 31 1.24 4.29 -1.15
N ALA A 32 0.68 3.16 -1.57
CA ALA A 32 -0.75 2.87 -1.48
C ALA A 32 -1.22 2.79 -0.02
N PHE A 33 -0.48 2.09 0.83
CA PHE A 33 -0.76 1.97 2.25
C PHE A 33 -0.70 3.32 2.98
N LEU A 34 0.28 4.16 2.64
CA LEU A 34 0.36 5.50 3.21
C LEU A 34 -0.84 6.36 2.79
N LEU A 35 -1.24 6.31 1.52
CA LEU A 35 -2.44 7.02 1.04
C LEU A 35 -3.74 6.47 1.63
N ASP A 36 -3.78 5.18 1.98
CA ASP A 36 -4.94 4.60 2.66
C ASP A 36 -5.06 5.10 4.10
N GLN A 37 -3.94 5.21 4.82
CA GLN A 37 -3.90 5.71 6.20
C GLN A 37 -4.04 7.23 6.33
N ALA A 38 -3.25 7.99 5.56
CA ALA A 38 -3.22 9.44 5.62
C ALA A 38 -4.26 10.11 4.70
N GLY A 39 -4.86 9.35 3.79
CA GLY A 39 -5.79 9.85 2.79
C GLY A 39 -5.09 10.49 1.58
N GLU A 40 -5.66 11.59 1.09
CA GLU A 40 -5.16 12.31 -0.08
C GLU A 40 -3.87 13.08 0.22
N LEU A 41 -2.76 12.69 -0.39
CA LEU A 41 -1.47 13.35 -0.20
C LEU A 41 -0.83 13.82 -1.50
N SER A 42 0.04 14.81 -1.37
CA SER A 42 0.91 15.21 -2.47
C SER A 42 2.09 14.24 -2.62
N PRO A 43 2.63 14.05 -3.84
CA PRO A 43 3.79 13.18 -4.06
C PRO A 43 5.01 13.57 -3.22
N SER A 44 5.18 14.86 -2.93
CA SER A 44 6.23 15.35 -2.04
C SER A 44 6.02 14.85 -0.61
N LYS A 45 4.81 14.93 -0.07
CA LYS A 45 4.50 14.42 1.27
C LYS A 45 4.67 12.90 1.35
N VAL A 46 4.25 12.16 0.31
CA VAL A 46 4.44 10.70 0.25
C VAL A 46 5.94 10.36 0.24
N ARG A 47 6.74 11.06 -0.56
CA ARG A 47 8.20 10.91 -0.57
C ARG A 47 8.80 11.21 0.80
N ASP A 48 8.42 12.32 1.42
CA ASP A 48 9.01 12.78 2.68
C ASP A 48 8.65 11.82 3.84
N GLN A 49 7.44 11.23 3.84
CA GLN A 49 7.04 10.25 4.84
C GLN A 49 7.65 8.86 4.64
N LEU A 50 7.78 8.39 3.38
CA LEU A 50 8.36 7.08 3.09
C LEU A 50 9.89 7.10 2.91
N GLY A 51 10.49 8.27 2.80
CA GLY A 51 11.89 8.44 2.40
C GLY A 51 12.20 7.93 0.98
N GLU A 52 11.19 7.70 0.13
CA GLU A 52 11.36 7.06 -1.18
C GLU A 52 11.42 8.12 -2.30
N PRO A 53 12.60 8.41 -2.88
CA PRO A 53 12.75 9.44 -3.91
C PRO A 53 11.94 9.12 -5.18
N LYS A 54 11.65 7.84 -5.45
CA LYS A 54 10.85 7.41 -6.60
C LYS A 54 9.34 7.42 -6.36
N ALA A 55 8.86 7.85 -5.18
CA ALA A 55 7.43 7.88 -4.87
C ALA A 55 6.63 8.70 -5.88
N ALA A 56 7.14 9.87 -6.28
CA ALA A 56 6.49 10.70 -7.30
C ALA A 56 6.38 9.98 -8.65
N SER A 57 7.45 9.31 -9.09
CA SER A 57 7.44 8.53 -10.34
C SER A 57 6.49 7.34 -10.27
N ILE A 58 6.34 6.71 -9.11
CA ILE A 58 5.40 5.59 -8.90
C ILE A 58 3.96 6.07 -9.02
N LEU A 59 3.60 7.14 -8.33
CA LEU A 59 2.27 7.74 -8.38
C LEU A 59 1.91 8.22 -9.78
N GLN A 60 2.87 8.85 -10.48
CA GLN A 60 2.68 9.34 -11.85
C GLN A 60 2.53 8.20 -12.86
N ARG A 61 3.37 7.17 -12.78
CA ARG A 61 3.31 6.04 -13.72
C ARG A 61 2.04 5.22 -13.53
N ASN A 62 1.54 5.12 -12.30
CA ASN A 62 0.31 4.42 -11.95
C ASN A 62 0.15 3.07 -12.68
N VAL A 63 1.22 2.28 -12.74
CA VAL A 63 1.31 1.06 -13.58
C VAL A 63 0.18 0.07 -13.29
N TYR A 64 -0.25 0.02 -12.03
CA TYR A 64 -1.29 -0.89 -11.56
C TYR A 64 -2.67 -0.25 -11.46
N GLY A 65 -2.82 1.04 -11.75
CA GLY A 65 -4.10 1.74 -11.61
C GLY A 65 -4.56 1.95 -10.16
N TRP A 66 -3.66 1.84 -9.17
CA TRP A 66 -3.99 1.98 -7.74
C TRP A 66 -4.15 3.42 -7.27
N PHE A 67 -3.62 4.38 -8.03
CA PHE A 67 -3.62 5.78 -7.67
C PHE A 67 -4.56 6.56 -8.58
N VAL A 68 -5.21 7.57 -8.00
CA VAL A 68 -6.04 8.51 -8.76
C VAL A 68 -5.64 9.93 -8.39
N ARG A 69 -5.59 10.80 -9.38
CA ARG A 69 -5.34 12.22 -9.15
C ARG A 69 -6.66 12.89 -8.78
N VAL A 70 -6.85 13.18 -7.50
CA VAL A 70 -8.07 13.83 -7.00
C VAL A 70 -8.04 15.34 -7.27
N LYS A 71 -6.87 15.98 -7.09
CA LYS A 71 -6.68 17.42 -7.34
C LYS A 71 -5.32 17.69 -7.99
N ARG A 72 -5.07 18.95 -8.36
CA ARG A 72 -3.78 19.36 -8.91
C ARG A 72 -2.67 19.11 -7.88
N GLY A 73 -1.85 18.09 -8.11
CA GLY A 73 -0.73 17.74 -7.22
C GLY A 73 -1.12 16.92 -6.00
N VAL A 74 -2.35 16.40 -5.94
CA VAL A 74 -2.85 15.55 -4.84
C VAL A 74 -3.32 14.23 -5.43
N TYR A 75 -2.85 13.14 -4.84
CA TYR A 75 -3.19 11.77 -5.22
C TYR A 75 -3.94 11.10 -4.08
N GLY A 76 -4.92 10.30 -4.45
CA GLY A 76 -5.65 9.40 -3.57
C GLY A 76 -5.54 7.97 -4.08
N LEU A 77 -6.25 7.08 -3.41
CA LEU A 77 -6.28 5.66 -3.72
C LEU A 77 -7.59 5.28 -4.42
N THR A 78 -7.50 4.47 -5.48
CA THR A 78 -8.67 3.88 -6.13
C THR A 78 -9.22 2.72 -5.31
N PRO A 79 -10.47 2.29 -5.55
CA PRO A 79 -11.01 1.08 -4.91
C PRO A 79 -10.12 -0.16 -5.11
N GLU A 80 -9.52 -0.30 -6.29
CA GLU A 80 -8.59 -1.38 -6.62
C GLU A 80 -7.30 -1.28 -5.80
N GLY A 81 -6.78 -0.06 -5.62
CA GLY A 81 -5.63 0.20 -4.77
C GLY A 81 -5.90 -0.13 -3.30
N LYS A 82 -7.09 0.23 -2.79
CA LYS A 82 -7.54 -0.13 -1.42
C LYS A 82 -7.62 -1.65 -1.25
N GLN A 83 -8.21 -2.35 -2.22
CA GLN A 83 -8.28 -3.81 -2.19
C GLN A 83 -6.89 -4.45 -2.21
N ALA A 84 -5.97 -3.90 -3.01
CA ALA A 84 -4.58 -4.37 -3.02
C ALA A 84 -3.90 -4.16 -1.66
N VAL A 85 -4.06 -2.99 -1.03
CA VAL A 85 -3.53 -2.74 0.32
C VAL A 85 -4.07 -3.76 1.32
N LEU A 86 -5.38 -4.02 1.32
CA LEU A 86 -5.99 -5.02 2.22
C LEU A 86 -5.46 -6.43 1.97
N MET A 87 -5.33 -6.83 0.70
CA MET A 87 -4.79 -8.14 0.31
C MET A 87 -3.34 -8.33 0.77
N TYR A 88 -2.52 -7.29 0.65
CA TYR A 88 -1.10 -7.32 1.02
C TYR A 88 -0.80 -6.79 2.42
N LEU A 89 -1.82 -6.41 3.20
CA LEU A 89 -1.68 -5.92 4.57
C LEU A 89 -0.89 -6.87 5.48
N PRO A 90 -1.14 -8.21 5.52
CA PRO A 90 -0.33 -9.11 6.33
C PRO A 90 1.15 -9.12 5.91
N TYR A 91 1.45 -8.95 4.63
CA TYR A 91 2.81 -8.86 4.11
C TYR A 91 3.48 -7.52 4.46
N LEU A 92 2.75 -6.41 4.38
CA LEU A 92 3.23 -5.08 4.79
C LEU A 92 3.57 -5.03 6.28
N LYS A 93 2.75 -5.68 7.12
CA LYS A 93 3.02 -5.84 8.56
C LYS A 93 4.29 -6.64 8.82
N GLN A 94 4.47 -7.76 8.11
CA GLN A 94 5.66 -8.61 8.24
C GLN A 94 6.95 -7.89 7.84
N MET A 95 6.90 -6.97 6.88
CA MET A 95 8.07 -6.16 6.47
C MET A 95 8.41 -5.03 7.45
N GLY A 96 7.68 -4.85 8.56
CA GLY A 96 7.89 -3.77 9.52
C GLY A 96 7.52 -2.38 8.98
N ILE A 97 6.87 -2.31 7.81
CA ILE A 97 6.41 -1.06 7.18
C ILE A 97 5.21 -0.48 7.94
N ALA A 98 4.46 -1.35 8.64
CA ALA A 98 3.38 -0.96 9.54
C ALA A 98 3.85 -0.69 10.99
N HIS A 99 5.16 -0.70 11.27
CA HIS A 99 5.68 -0.40 12.60
C HIS A 99 6.02 1.09 12.70
N GLN A 100 4.99 1.88 12.99
CA GLN A 100 5.12 3.15 13.70
C GLN A 100 4.12 3.11 14.86
N GLU A 101 4.31 2.13 15.75
CA GLU A 101 3.96 2.35 17.14
C GLU A 101 5.10 3.16 17.71
N SER A 102 4.79 4.42 17.98
CA SER A 102 5.58 5.29 18.82
C SER A 102 5.80 4.60 20.16
N ASP A 103 6.99 4.01 20.34
CA ASP A 103 7.66 4.03 21.64
C ASP A 103 8.01 5.51 21.93
N ARG A 104 6.98 6.26 22.31
CA ARG A 104 7.06 7.43 23.16
C ARG A 104 6.10 7.15 24.32
N GLU A 105 6.50 6.22 25.16
CA GLU A 105 6.05 6.22 26.56
C GLU A 105 7.09 6.98 27.37
N ASP A 106 6.58 7.93 28.15
CA ASP A 106 7.27 8.92 28.99
C ASP A 106 8.11 8.31 30.13
#